data_AF-A0A849RLG1-F1
#
_entry.id   AF-A0A849RLG1-F1
#
_cell.length_a   1.000
_cell.length_b   1.000
_cell.length_c   1.000
_cell.angle_alpha   90.00
_cell.angle_beta   90.00
_cell.angle_gamma   90.00
#
_symmetry.space_group_name_H-M   'P 1'
#
loop_
_entity.id
_entity.type
_entity.pdbx_description
1 polymer ?
#
loop_
_entity_poly.entity_id
_entity_poly.type
_entity_poly.pdbx_seq_one_letter_code
_entity_poly.pdbx_strand_id
1 'polypeptide(L)'
;MFLSRRQFLKVSAGTVAAVAVADKVLALTALQPVIEVGNPLGDYPDRSWERVYHDQYRYDSSFTWCCSPNDTHACRIRAFVRNGVVMRVEQNYDHQTYEDLYGNRGTFAHNPRMCLKGFTFHRRVYGPYRLKGPLMRKGWKAWMDDGSPELTPDTKRKYKFDSRFLDDMLRVSWDTAFTYAAKAMVIIATRYSGEAGARRLREQGYAPEMIEMMKGAGTRCFKHRAGMPVLGILGKMGNTRMNGGINALLDTWIRKVSPEQAQGGRYWSNYTWHGDQNPAHPWWSGAQGSDIDLSDMRFSKLNTSWGKNFVENKMPEAHWKLECIERGARVVVITPEYNPTAYRADYWMPLRPESDGALFLGAMKIIVDENMHDIDFLKSFTDAPILVRTDTLQYLDPRDVVKDYAFPDFSKSYSGRMQSLKPEQIERLGGMMVWDLNKKQAVPLHREQVGWHYTNSGIDAALNGTFRVKLLNGREIDAMPVWQMYLVHFQDYDLDTTHQICRTPKDLIVRWARDSGTIKPAAIHNGEGTCHYFHQTINARGAAMVLIITGNVGKFGTGQHTWAGNYKAGTWTATPWSGAGLAVHTGEDPFNITTDPNAHGKEIKTKSYYYGEEV
;
A
#
# COMPACT_ATOMS: atom_id res chain seq x y z
N MET A 1 57.27 2.21 -34.24
CA MET A 1 57.56 3.06 -35.42
C MET A 1 56.36 2.95 -36.37
N PHE A 2 55.60 4.03 -36.59
CA PHE A 2 54.40 4.01 -37.44
C PHE A 2 54.78 4.27 -38.90
N LEU A 3 54.65 3.26 -39.76
CA LEU A 3 54.85 3.41 -41.20
C LEU A 3 53.62 4.08 -41.82
N SER A 4 53.83 5.16 -42.59
CA SER A 4 52.74 5.78 -43.35
C SER A 4 52.25 4.84 -44.46
N ARG A 5 50.98 4.98 -44.86
CA ARG A 5 50.36 4.14 -45.92
C ARG A 5 51.14 4.16 -47.24
N ARG A 6 51.84 5.26 -47.53
CA ARG A 6 52.72 5.40 -48.72
C ARG A 6 54.06 4.67 -48.56
N GLN A 7 54.61 4.65 -47.35
CA GLN A 7 55.79 3.85 -47.01
C GLN A 7 55.46 2.37 -47.01
N PHE A 8 54.29 1.98 -46.48
CA PHE A 8 53.78 0.61 -46.55
C PHE A 8 53.73 0.12 -48.00
N LEU A 9 53.10 0.87 -48.92
CA LEU A 9 53.01 0.47 -50.32
C LEU A 9 54.37 0.37 -51.03
N LYS A 10 55.33 1.25 -50.71
CA LYS A 10 56.70 1.17 -51.26
C LYS A 10 57.46 -0.04 -50.73
N VAL A 11 57.34 -0.32 -49.44
CA VAL A 11 57.96 -1.50 -48.82
C VAL A 11 57.31 -2.76 -49.38
N SER A 12 55.98 -2.84 -49.44
CA SER A 12 55.26 -3.98 -50.00
C SER A 12 55.61 -4.24 -51.47
N ALA A 13 55.77 -3.20 -52.30
CA ALA A 13 56.20 -3.36 -53.69
C ALA A 13 57.66 -3.87 -53.80
N GLY A 14 58.55 -3.40 -52.93
CA GLY A 14 59.93 -3.91 -52.84
C GLY A 14 60.00 -5.35 -52.29
N THR A 15 59.14 -5.69 -51.33
CA THR A 15 59.05 -7.03 -50.73
C THR A 15 58.44 -8.04 -51.70
N VAL A 16 57.44 -7.67 -52.50
CA VAL A 16 56.87 -8.57 -53.53
C VAL A 16 57.89 -8.88 -54.63
N ALA A 17 58.73 -7.91 -55.02
CA ALA A 17 59.82 -8.14 -55.97
C ALA A 17 60.93 -9.06 -55.39
N ALA A 18 61.23 -8.94 -54.09
CA ALA A 18 62.21 -9.80 -53.41
C ALA A 18 61.67 -11.23 -53.12
N VAL A 19 60.37 -11.36 -52.84
CA VAL A 19 59.71 -12.65 -52.55
C VAL A 19 59.49 -13.48 -53.82
N ALA A 20 59.35 -12.84 -54.99
CA ALA A 20 59.23 -13.55 -56.26
C ALA A 20 60.51 -14.30 -56.70
N VAL A 21 61.68 -13.97 -56.11
CA VAL A 21 62.98 -14.57 -56.45
C VAL A 21 63.44 -15.61 -55.42
N ALA A 22 62.83 -15.66 -54.23
CA ALA A 22 63.17 -16.61 -53.17
C ALA A 22 62.12 -17.72 -53.05
N ASP A 23 62.15 -18.66 -54.00
CA ASP A 23 61.22 -19.78 -54.08
C ASP A 23 61.36 -20.73 -52.86
N LYS A 24 60.20 -21.10 -52.31
CA LYS A 24 59.91 -22.18 -51.34
C LYS A 24 60.52 -22.18 -49.93
N VAL A 25 61.61 -21.46 -49.62
CA VAL A 25 62.19 -21.49 -48.25
C VAL A 25 61.58 -20.43 -47.30
N LEU A 26 61.02 -19.35 -47.84
CA LEU A 26 60.44 -18.24 -47.05
C LEU A 26 58.92 -18.32 -46.82
N ALA A 27 58.20 -19.16 -47.57
CA ALA A 27 56.73 -19.19 -47.56
C ALA A 27 56.13 -19.72 -46.25
N LEU A 28 56.91 -20.45 -45.43
CA LEU A 28 56.46 -21.00 -44.15
C LEU A 28 57.14 -20.36 -42.92
N THR A 29 58.18 -19.55 -43.09
CA THR A 29 58.77 -18.75 -41.99
C THR A 29 57.97 -17.46 -41.73
N ALA A 30 57.24 -16.95 -42.73
CA ALA A 30 56.35 -15.79 -42.57
C ALA A 30 55.02 -16.09 -41.83
N LEU A 31 54.72 -17.37 -41.56
CA LEU A 31 53.56 -17.81 -40.77
C LEU A 31 53.94 -18.24 -39.35
N GLN A 32 55.19 -18.03 -38.92
CA GLN A 32 55.52 -18.19 -37.51
C GLN A 32 54.78 -17.12 -36.70
N PRO A 33 54.04 -17.50 -35.65
CA PRO A 33 53.44 -16.52 -34.76
C PRO A 33 54.56 -15.63 -34.20
N VAL A 34 54.37 -14.30 -34.24
CA VAL A 34 55.36 -13.31 -33.77
C VAL A 34 55.73 -13.54 -32.30
N ILE A 35 54.91 -14.31 -31.57
CA ILE A 35 55.13 -14.75 -30.19
C ILE A 35 54.73 -16.23 -30.09
N GLU A 36 55.65 -17.08 -29.68
CA GLU A 36 55.38 -18.49 -29.37
C GLU A 36 54.55 -18.56 -28.07
N VAL A 37 53.25 -18.80 -28.18
CA VAL A 37 52.37 -18.91 -27.01
C VAL A 37 52.30 -20.38 -26.61
N GLY A 38 53.06 -20.76 -25.58
CA GLY A 38 53.14 -22.16 -25.14
C GLY A 38 51.79 -22.76 -24.75
N ASN A 39 51.05 -22.09 -23.85
CA ASN A 39 49.67 -22.45 -23.52
C ASN A 39 48.75 -21.22 -23.71
N PRO A 40 48.01 -21.12 -24.82
CA PRO A 40 47.13 -19.98 -25.10
C PRO A 40 45.94 -19.84 -24.14
N LEU A 41 45.69 -20.84 -23.28
CA LEU A 41 44.71 -20.79 -22.18
C LEU A 41 45.36 -20.47 -20.82
N GLY A 42 46.69 -20.51 -20.72
CA GLY A 42 47.46 -20.27 -19.49
C GLY A 42 48.15 -18.91 -19.46
N ASP A 43 48.64 -18.43 -20.61
CA ASP A 43 49.24 -17.11 -20.77
C ASP A 43 48.87 -16.52 -22.14
N TYR A 44 48.30 -15.31 -22.12
CA TYR A 44 47.94 -14.59 -23.34
C TYR A 44 48.90 -13.41 -23.52
N PRO A 45 49.66 -13.34 -24.62
CA PRO A 45 50.84 -12.47 -24.72
C PRO A 45 50.51 -10.97 -24.78
N ASP A 46 49.31 -10.61 -25.24
CA ASP A 46 48.84 -9.22 -25.26
C ASP A 46 47.39 -9.12 -24.78
N ARG A 47 47.20 -8.59 -23.58
CA ARG A 47 45.89 -8.35 -22.95
C ARG A 47 45.40 -6.90 -23.10
N SER A 48 46.09 -6.07 -23.90
CA SER A 48 45.74 -4.66 -24.08
C SER A 48 44.33 -4.44 -24.66
N TRP A 49 43.80 -5.42 -25.41
CA TRP A 49 42.43 -5.41 -25.91
C TRP A 49 41.38 -5.40 -24.80
N GLU A 50 41.67 -5.96 -23.61
CA GLU A 50 40.77 -5.96 -22.44
C GLU A 50 40.48 -4.53 -21.95
N ARG A 51 41.38 -3.58 -22.24
CA ARG A 51 41.21 -2.17 -21.92
C ARG A 51 39.92 -1.59 -22.52
N VAL A 52 39.46 -2.10 -23.67
CA VAL A 52 38.19 -1.67 -24.28
C VAL A 52 37.02 -1.97 -23.33
N TYR A 53 36.98 -3.16 -22.72
CA TYR A 53 35.93 -3.55 -21.78
C TYR A 53 36.07 -2.85 -20.43
N HIS A 54 37.29 -2.70 -19.92
CA HIS A 54 37.54 -1.91 -18.71
C HIS A 54 37.12 -0.46 -18.88
N ASP A 55 37.39 0.16 -20.03
CA ASP A 55 36.97 1.53 -20.29
C ASP A 55 35.45 1.63 -20.45
N GLN A 56 34.78 0.66 -21.09
CA GLN A 56 33.31 0.62 -21.14
C GLN A 56 32.66 0.59 -19.74
N TYR A 57 33.26 -0.12 -18.79
CA TYR A 57 32.75 -0.22 -17.43
C TYR A 57 33.12 0.97 -16.51
N ARG A 58 34.13 1.76 -16.92
CA ARG A 58 34.64 2.93 -16.19
C ARG A 58 33.59 4.03 -16.08
N TYR A 59 33.58 4.72 -14.94
CA TYR A 59 32.73 5.88 -14.67
C TYR A 59 33.52 6.97 -13.96
N ASP A 60 33.05 8.22 -14.03
CA ASP A 60 33.70 9.39 -13.43
C ASP A 60 33.17 9.66 -12.00
N SER A 61 31.89 9.38 -11.76
CA SER A 61 31.27 9.51 -10.44
C SER A 61 30.08 8.56 -10.27
N SER A 62 29.61 8.42 -9.04
CA SER A 62 28.41 7.65 -8.72
C SER A 62 27.61 8.29 -7.61
N PHE A 63 26.29 8.10 -7.62
CA PHE A 63 25.41 8.55 -6.55
C PHE A 63 24.26 7.56 -6.34
N THR A 64 23.62 7.60 -5.17
CA THR A 64 22.50 6.71 -4.84
C THR A 64 21.17 7.46 -4.76
N TRP A 65 20.07 6.81 -5.13
CA TRP A 65 18.71 7.29 -4.84
C TRP A 65 17.79 6.12 -4.50
N CYS A 66 16.60 6.45 -3.98
CA CYS A 66 15.52 5.49 -3.79
C CYS A 66 14.59 5.49 -5.02
N CYS A 67 14.42 4.34 -5.65
CA CYS A 67 13.44 4.15 -6.71
C CYS A 67 12.04 4.07 -6.09
N SER A 68 11.22 5.09 -6.30
CA SER A 68 9.92 5.19 -5.64
C SER A 68 8.72 5.33 -6.59
N PRO A 69 8.54 4.47 -7.61
CA PRO A 69 7.23 4.30 -8.23
C PRO A 69 6.29 3.52 -7.29
N ASN A 70 5.02 3.35 -7.68
CA ASN A 70 4.02 2.62 -6.90
C ASN A 70 4.19 1.10 -7.03
N ASP A 71 5.39 0.60 -6.73
CA ASP A 71 5.76 -0.82 -6.84
C ASP A 71 6.00 -1.49 -5.48
N THR A 72 6.00 -0.72 -4.40
CA THR A 72 6.26 -1.12 -3.00
C THR A 72 7.67 -1.46 -2.60
N HIS A 73 8.64 -1.30 -3.50
CA HIS A 73 9.97 -1.81 -3.20
C HIS A 73 10.89 -0.75 -2.62
N ALA A 74 10.72 0.52 -2.99
CA ALA A 74 11.59 1.60 -2.50
C ALA A 74 13.08 1.22 -2.61
N CYS A 75 13.48 0.56 -3.70
CA CYS A 75 14.82 -0.03 -3.81
C CYS A 75 15.88 1.06 -3.82
N ARG A 76 16.98 0.84 -3.11
CA ARG A 76 18.14 1.70 -3.19
C ARG A 76 18.98 1.36 -4.43
N ILE A 77 19.12 2.33 -5.33
CA ILE A 77 19.82 2.20 -6.61
C ILE A 77 21.06 3.09 -6.59
N ARG A 78 22.15 2.61 -7.21
CA ARG A 78 23.36 3.38 -7.52
C ARG A 78 23.42 3.67 -9.03
N ALA A 79 23.62 4.94 -9.41
CA ALA A 79 23.94 5.35 -10.77
C ALA A 79 25.44 5.51 -10.90
N PHE A 80 25.91 5.22 -12.10
CA PHE A 80 27.27 5.46 -12.52
C PHE A 80 27.26 6.45 -13.67
N VAL A 81 27.99 7.55 -13.49
CA VAL A 81 27.96 8.72 -14.37
C VAL A 81 29.28 8.82 -15.11
N ARG A 82 29.22 9.05 -16.41
CA ARG A 82 30.38 9.38 -17.24
C ARG A 82 30.02 10.53 -18.17
N ASN A 83 30.91 11.52 -18.31
CA ASN A 83 30.66 12.73 -19.10
C ASN A 83 29.34 13.43 -18.73
N GLY A 84 28.96 13.43 -17.45
CA GLY A 84 27.70 14.01 -16.96
C GLY A 84 26.43 13.23 -17.35
N VAL A 85 26.55 12.03 -17.92
CA VAL A 85 25.43 11.17 -18.33
C VAL A 85 25.41 9.90 -17.48
N VAL A 86 24.22 9.52 -16.98
CA VAL A 86 24.04 8.23 -16.31
C VAL A 86 24.16 7.11 -17.35
N MET A 87 25.23 6.31 -17.23
CA MET A 87 25.55 5.23 -18.17
C MET A 87 24.85 3.93 -17.81
N ARG A 88 24.80 3.62 -16.51
CA ARG A 88 24.17 2.41 -15.98
C ARG A 88 23.71 2.63 -14.54
N VAL A 89 22.85 1.71 -14.09
CA VAL A 89 22.30 1.70 -12.74
C VAL A 89 22.33 0.27 -12.19
N GLU A 90 22.61 0.13 -10.91
CA GLU A 90 22.70 -1.17 -10.22
C GLU A 90 22.14 -1.08 -8.80
N GLN A 91 21.93 -2.23 -8.17
CA GLN A 91 21.55 -2.29 -6.76
C GLN A 91 22.64 -1.75 -5.85
N ASN A 92 22.22 -1.08 -4.78
CA ASN A 92 23.12 -0.62 -3.73
C ASN A 92 23.10 -1.64 -2.57
N TYR A 93 24.18 -2.41 -2.41
CA TYR A 93 24.29 -3.54 -1.46
C TYR A 93 24.64 -3.10 -0.03
N ASP A 94 23.85 -2.18 0.55
CA ASP A 94 24.16 -1.55 1.84
C ASP A 94 23.00 -1.55 2.85
N HIS A 95 21.94 -2.33 2.63
CA HIS A 95 20.78 -2.33 3.54
C HIS A 95 21.14 -2.67 5.00
N GLN A 96 22.20 -3.45 5.22
CA GLN A 96 22.72 -3.83 6.53
C GLN A 96 23.40 -2.68 7.30
N THR A 97 23.76 -1.58 6.63
CA THR A 97 24.48 -0.47 7.26
C THR A 97 23.54 0.58 7.86
N TYR A 98 22.23 0.46 7.62
CA TYR A 98 21.24 1.35 8.21
C TYR A 98 20.87 0.87 9.61
N GLU A 99 20.82 1.81 10.53
CA GLU A 99 20.50 1.61 11.95
C GLU A 99 19.36 2.55 12.33
N ASP A 100 18.36 2.05 13.06
CA ASP A 100 17.31 2.88 13.65
C ASP A 100 17.77 3.51 14.97
N LEU A 101 16.90 4.34 15.58
CA LEU A 101 17.22 5.02 16.85
C LEU A 101 17.42 4.08 18.05
N TYR A 102 17.07 2.80 17.91
CA TYR A 102 17.19 1.79 18.95
C TYR A 102 18.41 0.88 18.74
N GLY A 103 19.22 1.13 17.71
CA GLY A 103 20.35 0.29 17.36
C GLY A 103 19.98 -0.95 16.52
N ASN A 104 18.73 -1.08 16.08
CA ASN A 104 18.34 -2.18 15.20
C ASN A 104 18.87 -1.93 13.80
N ARG A 105 19.50 -2.93 13.20
CA ARG A 105 20.05 -2.85 11.85
C ARG A 105 19.29 -3.71 10.86
N GLY A 106 19.24 -3.25 9.62
CA GLY A 106 18.89 -4.11 8.50
C GLY A 106 19.80 -5.33 8.42
N THR A 107 19.35 -6.39 7.77
CA THR A 107 20.18 -7.59 7.52
C THR A 107 20.60 -7.66 6.06
N PHE A 108 21.70 -8.37 5.78
CA PHE A 108 22.17 -8.59 4.41
C PHE A 108 21.12 -9.24 3.50
N ALA A 109 20.16 -9.96 4.08
CA ALA A 109 19.07 -10.61 3.36
C ALA A 109 18.17 -9.63 2.60
N HIS A 110 18.18 -8.34 2.94
CA HIS A 110 17.46 -7.34 2.13
C HIS A 110 18.15 -7.06 0.80
N ASN A 111 19.43 -7.39 0.62
CA ASN A 111 20.10 -7.20 -0.66
C ASN A 111 19.76 -8.35 -1.63
N PRO A 112 19.73 -8.11 -2.96
CA PRO A 112 20.00 -6.83 -3.63
C PRO A 112 18.76 -5.95 -3.87
N ARG A 113 17.55 -6.51 -3.74
CA ARG A 113 16.30 -5.93 -4.26
C ARG A 113 16.41 -5.56 -5.75
N MET A 114 15.64 -4.53 -6.15
CA MET A 114 15.52 -3.95 -7.50
C MET A 114 14.88 -4.90 -8.53
N CYS A 115 13.88 -4.38 -9.24
CA CYS A 115 13.20 -5.13 -10.29
C CYS A 115 13.74 -4.79 -11.68
N LEU A 116 13.33 -5.57 -12.68
CA LEU A 116 13.67 -5.34 -14.10
C LEU A 116 13.35 -3.91 -14.57
N LYS A 117 12.28 -3.31 -14.05
CA LYS A 117 11.88 -1.94 -14.40
C LYS A 117 12.85 -0.91 -13.80
N GLY A 118 13.33 -1.15 -12.58
CA GLY A 118 14.34 -0.32 -11.93
C GLY A 118 15.63 -0.22 -12.74
N PHE A 119 16.10 -1.32 -13.34
CA PHE A 119 17.30 -1.33 -14.19
C PHE A 119 17.21 -0.40 -15.40
N THR A 120 15.99 -0.10 -15.85
CA THR A 120 15.76 0.78 -17.01
C THR A 120 15.39 2.22 -16.62
N PHE A 121 15.37 2.56 -15.33
CA PHE A 121 14.79 3.83 -14.86
C PHE A 121 15.47 5.08 -15.45
N HIS A 122 16.79 5.04 -15.61
CA HIS A 122 17.57 6.13 -16.23
C HIS A 122 17.14 6.42 -17.68
N ARG A 123 16.56 5.45 -18.40
CA ARG A 123 16.01 5.68 -19.75
C ARG A 123 14.82 6.64 -19.74
N ARG A 124 14.10 6.80 -18.63
CA ARG A 124 13.04 7.82 -18.50
C ARG A 124 13.58 9.24 -18.47
N VAL A 125 14.86 9.43 -18.12
CA VAL A 125 15.51 10.75 -18.11
C VAL A 125 15.86 11.18 -19.54
N TYR A 126 16.37 10.24 -20.35
CA TYR A 126 16.89 10.53 -21.69
C TYR A 126 15.96 10.11 -22.84
N GLY A 127 14.86 9.42 -22.54
CA GLY A 127 13.92 8.91 -23.53
C GLY A 127 13.07 10.01 -24.18
N PRO A 128 12.41 9.68 -25.30
CA PRO A 128 11.64 10.64 -26.11
C PRO A 128 10.43 11.23 -25.37
N TYR A 129 9.95 10.56 -24.32
CA TYR A 129 8.78 10.97 -23.54
C TYR A 129 9.10 11.95 -22.39
N ARG A 130 10.36 12.37 -22.22
CA ARG A 130 10.74 13.29 -21.14
C ARG A 130 10.14 14.68 -21.38
N LEU A 131 9.30 15.15 -20.46
CA LEU A 131 8.90 16.55 -20.40
C LEU A 131 10.11 17.43 -20.05
N LYS A 132 10.45 18.38 -20.94
CA LYS A 132 11.60 19.30 -20.82
C LYS A 132 11.24 20.69 -20.30
N GLY A 133 9.96 20.92 -20.00
CA GLY A 133 9.44 22.20 -19.51
C GLY A 133 7.92 22.20 -19.46
N PRO A 134 7.31 23.27 -18.92
CA PRO A 134 5.87 23.36 -18.82
C PRO A 134 5.24 23.53 -20.21
N LEU A 135 4.13 22.82 -20.40
CA LEU A 135 3.30 22.87 -21.59
C LEU A 135 1.93 23.39 -21.19
N MET A 136 1.35 24.27 -22.00
CA MET A 136 0.04 24.84 -21.78
C MET A 136 -0.83 24.65 -23.01
N ARG A 137 -2.02 24.14 -22.79
CA ARG A 137 -3.00 23.90 -23.85
C ARG A 137 -3.40 25.22 -24.53
N LYS A 138 -3.21 25.33 -25.86
CA LYS A 138 -3.45 26.56 -26.62
C LYS A 138 -4.87 27.10 -26.45
N GLY A 139 -5.88 26.22 -26.54
CA GLY A 139 -7.28 26.63 -26.35
C GLY A 139 -7.57 27.11 -24.93
N TRP A 140 -6.93 26.51 -23.91
CA TRP A 140 -7.11 26.94 -22.52
C TRP A 140 -6.47 28.31 -22.26
N LYS A 141 -5.28 28.55 -22.80
CA LYS A 141 -4.62 29.86 -22.67
C LYS A 141 -5.47 30.96 -23.31
N ALA A 142 -5.97 30.74 -24.52
CA ALA A 142 -6.85 31.70 -25.21
C ALA A 142 -8.13 31.97 -24.41
N TRP A 143 -8.73 30.93 -23.80
CA TRP A 143 -9.88 31.10 -22.92
C TRP A 143 -9.57 31.95 -21.70
N MET A 144 -8.41 31.74 -21.07
CA MET A 144 -7.95 32.56 -19.93
C MET A 144 -7.72 34.02 -20.35
N ASP A 145 -7.10 34.23 -21.52
CA ASP A 145 -6.80 35.56 -22.07
C ASP A 145 -8.07 36.33 -22.44
N ASP A 146 -9.09 35.64 -22.95
CA ASP A 146 -10.40 36.22 -23.30
C ASP A 146 -11.30 36.47 -22.06
N GLY A 147 -10.73 36.50 -20.85
CA GLY A 147 -11.46 36.81 -19.62
C GLY A 147 -12.22 35.64 -19.00
N SER A 148 -11.88 34.40 -19.37
CA SER A 148 -12.50 33.18 -18.82
C SER A 148 -14.03 33.11 -18.96
N PRO A 149 -14.58 33.28 -20.18
CA PRO A 149 -16.02 33.31 -20.42
C PRO A 149 -16.72 32.01 -19.98
N GLU A 150 -18.03 32.09 -19.72
CA GLU A 150 -18.84 30.94 -19.31
C GLU A 150 -18.69 29.76 -20.28
N LEU A 151 -18.53 28.55 -19.75
CA LEU A 151 -18.36 27.33 -20.54
C LEU A 151 -19.71 26.82 -21.10
N THR A 152 -20.37 27.64 -21.92
CA THR A 152 -21.48 27.23 -22.78
C THR A 152 -21.02 26.20 -23.82
N PRO A 153 -21.92 25.46 -24.50
CA PRO A 153 -21.53 24.55 -25.58
C PRO A 153 -20.65 25.21 -26.65
N ASP A 154 -20.95 26.45 -27.06
CA ASP A 154 -20.17 27.18 -28.06
C ASP A 154 -18.80 27.60 -27.54
N THR A 155 -18.72 28.11 -26.30
CA THR A 155 -17.44 28.42 -25.65
C THR A 155 -16.59 27.15 -25.53
N LYS A 156 -17.18 26.03 -25.10
CA LYS A 156 -16.48 24.75 -24.97
C LYS A 156 -15.89 24.31 -26.30
N ARG A 157 -16.65 24.41 -27.39
CA ARG A 157 -16.18 24.09 -28.75
C ARG A 157 -15.08 25.05 -29.22
N LYS A 158 -15.30 26.36 -29.09
CA LYS A 158 -14.34 27.42 -29.50
C LYS A 158 -12.96 27.21 -28.87
N TYR A 159 -12.92 26.91 -27.57
CA TYR A 159 -11.68 26.73 -26.82
C TYR A 159 -11.32 25.26 -26.56
N LYS A 160 -11.95 24.32 -27.28
CA LYS A 160 -11.67 22.88 -27.24
C LYS A 160 -11.71 22.24 -25.84
N PHE A 161 -12.67 22.65 -25.01
CA PHE A 161 -12.93 22.00 -23.72
C PHE A 161 -13.65 20.65 -23.87
N ASP A 162 -14.40 20.47 -24.96
CA ASP A 162 -15.09 19.23 -25.35
C ASP A 162 -14.23 18.29 -26.21
N SER A 163 -13.04 18.76 -26.61
CA SER A 163 -12.10 18.07 -27.52
C SER A 163 -10.66 18.20 -27.01
N ARG A 164 -10.48 18.17 -25.67
CA ARG A 164 -9.17 18.12 -25.02
C ARG A 164 -8.36 16.95 -25.61
N PHE A 165 -7.04 17.11 -25.74
CA PHE A 165 -6.10 16.23 -26.48
C PHE A 165 -6.02 16.45 -27.99
N LEU A 166 -7.03 17.09 -28.62
CA LEU A 166 -7.01 17.42 -30.05
C LEU A 166 -6.51 18.85 -30.33
N ASP A 167 -5.79 19.43 -29.37
CA ASP A 167 -5.30 20.79 -29.46
C ASP A 167 -3.83 20.93 -29.13
N ASP A 168 -3.24 21.99 -29.68
CA ASP A 168 -1.80 22.19 -29.60
C ASP A 168 -1.37 22.51 -28.17
N MET A 169 -0.19 22.01 -27.81
CA MET A 169 0.49 22.36 -26.58
C MET A 169 1.54 23.45 -26.85
N LEU A 170 1.42 24.57 -26.15
CA LEU A 170 2.39 25.66 -26.20
C LEU A 170 3.46 25.42 -25.14
N ARG A 171 4.73 25.52 -25.52
CA ARG A 171 5.82 25.63 -24.54
C ARG A 171 5.80 27.02 -23.93
N VAL A 172 5.82 27.10 -22.60
CA VAL A 172 5.78 28.37 -21.86
C VAL A 172 6.92 28.44 -20.84
N SER A 173 7.13 29.61 -20.22
CA SER A 173 8.01 29.73 -19.05
C SER A 173 7.30 29.22 -17.78
N TRP A 174 8.07 28.89 -16.75
CA TRP A 174 7.51 28.55 -15.43
C TRP A 174 6.69 29.70 -14.83
N ASP A 175 7.17 30.94 -14.94
CA ASP A 175 6.44 32.13 -14.46
C ASP A 175 5.10 32.28 -15.16
N THR A 176 5.04 32.01 -16.46
CA THR A 176 3.78 32.02 -17.21
C THR A 176 2.85 30.91 -16.69
N ALA A 177 3.37 29.68 -16.54
CA ALA A 177 2.56 28.56 -16.07
C ALA A 177 1.98 28.82 -14.67
N PHE A 178 2.80 29.28 -13.72
CA PHE A 178 2.37 29.58 -12.36
C PHE A 178 1.41 30.76 -12.29
N THR A 179 1.67 31.82 -13.05
CA THR A 179 0.77 32.98 -13.12
C THR A 179 -0.63 32.59 -13.58
N TYR A 180 -0.73 31.81 -14.66
CA TYR A 180 -2.01 31.36 -15.19
C TYR A 180 -2.71 30.35 -14.26
N ALA A 181 -1.97 29.46 -13.61
CA ALA A 181 -2.52 28.55 -12.60
C ALA A 181 -3.12 29.32 -11.41
N ALA A 182 -2.39 30.30 -10.86
CA ALA A 182 -2.87 31.14 -9.76
C ALA A 182 -4.10 31.96 -10.16
N LYS A 183 -4.10 32.57 -11.36
CA LYS A 183 -5.28 33.27 -11.91
C LYS A 183 -6.50 32.36 -11.97
N ALA A 184 -6.33 31.14 -12.50
CA ALA A 184 -7.42 30.18 -12.59
C ALA A 184 -7.97 29.78 -11.22
N MET A 185 -7.08 29.56 -10.24
CA MET A 185 -7.49 29.27 -8.86
C MET A 185 -8.31 30.42 -8.25
N VAL A 186 -7.87 31.68 -8.39
CA VAL A 186 -8.61 32.84 -7.89
C VAL A 186 -9.97 32.95 -8.57
N ILE A 187 -10.04 32.80 -9.90
CA ILE A 187 -11.29 32.89 -10.66
C ILE A 187 -12.28 31.81 -10.19
N ILE A 188 -11.85 30.56 -10.09
CA ILE A 188 -12.72 29.44 -9.70
C ILE A 188 -13.17 29.60 -8.24
N ALA A 189 -12.26 29.87 -7.32
CA ALA A 189 -12.60 29.98 -5.90
C ALA A 189 -13.54 31.17 -5.63
N THR A 190 -13.34 32.31 -6.30
CA THR A 190 -14.25 33.45 -6.19
C THR A 190 -15.63 33.10 -6.78
N ARG A 191 -15.63 32.48 -7.97
CA ARG A 191 -16.84 32.13 -8.72
C ARG A 191 -17.81 31.23 -7.95
N TYR A 192 -17.27 30.30 -7.15
CA TYR A 192 -18.06 29.31 -6.42
C TYR A 192 -18.13 29.57 -4.91
N SER A 193 -17.71 30.75 -4.44
CA SER A 193 -17.87 31.14 -3.03
C SER A 193 -19.26 31.73 -2.74
N GLY A 194 -19.72 31.53 -1.52
CA GLY A 194 -20.99 32.05 -1.01
C GLY A 194 -22.23 31.46 -1.69
N GLU A 195 -23.38 32.08 -1.44
CA GLU A 195 -24.68 31.57 -1.91
C GLU A 195 -24.82 31.61 -3.44
N ALA A 196 -24.18 32.58 -4.11
CA ALA A 196 -24.15 32.61 -5.56
C ALA A 196 -23.42 31.38 -6.16
N GLY A 197 -22.33 30.95 -5.52
CA GLY A 197 -21.63 29.72 -5.88
C GLY A 197 -22.46 28.47 -5.60
N ALA A 198 -23.11 28.41 -4.44
CA ALA A 198 -24.00 27.30 -4.08
C ALA A 198 -25.15 27.16 -5.09
N ARG A 199 -25.82 28.26 -5.44
CA ARG A 199 -26.88 28.27 -6.47
C ARG A 199 -26.38 27.75 -7.82
N ARG A 200 -25.20 28.19 -8.28
CA ARG A 200 -24.59 27.68 -9.52
C ARG A 200 -24.36 26.17 -9.48
N LEU A 201 -23.87 25.64 -8.36
CA LEU A 201 -23.68 24.19 -8.20
C LEU A 201 -25.02 23.44 -8.22
N ARG A 202 -26.08 23.99 -7.62
CA ARG A 202 -27.45 23.41 -7.70
C ARG A 202 -27.95 23.38 -9.14
N GLU A 203 -27.81 24.49 -9.87
CA GLU A 203 -28.20 24.59 -11.28
C GLU A 203 -27.39 23.64 -12.18
N GLN A 204 -26.15 23.33 -11.80
CA GLN A 204 -25.29 22.34 -12.48
C GLN A 204 -25.60 20.89 -12.10
N GLY A 205 -26.55 20.65 -11.19
CA GLY A 205 -26.99 19.31 -10.79
C GLY A 205 -26.12 18.62 -9.74
N TYR A 206 -25.33 19.38 -8.97
CA TYR A 206 -24.59 18.79 -7.84
C TYR A 206 -25.53 18.45 -6.67
N ALA A 207 -25.26 17.34 -6.00
CA ALA A 207 -26.04 16.86 -4.87
C ALA A 207 -26.02 17.86 -3.69
N PRO A 208 -27.14 18.04 -2.94
CA PRO A 208 -27.23 18.99 -1.82
C PRO A 208 -26.13 18.81 -0.77
N GLU A 209 -25.79 17.57 -0.44
CA GLU A 209 -24.79 17.21 0.57
C GLU A 209 -23.39 17.65 0.11
N MET A 210 -23.09 17.53 -1.19
CA MET A 210 -21.85 18.06 -1.75
C MET A 210 -21.79 19.58 -1.61
N ILE A 211 -22.91 20.28 -1.79
CA ILE A 211 -22.95 21.74 -1.71
C ILE A 211 -22.85 22.21 -0.26
N GLU A 212 -23.51 21.52 0.68
CA GLU A 212 -23.39 21.78 2.12
C GLU A 212 -21.93 21.67 2.57
N MET A 213 -21.22 20.62 2.14
CA MET A 213 -19.82 20.40 2.48
C MET A 213 -18.84 21.41 1.86
N MET A 214 -19.31 22.29 0.97
CA MET A 214 -18.55 23.45 0.54
C MET A 214 -18.36 24.46 1.67
N LYS A 215 -19.26 24.51 2.66
CA LYS A 215 -19.25 25.50 3.76
C LYS A 215 -19.09 26.95 3.27
N GLY A 216 -19.68 27.23 2.10
CA GLY A 216 -19.60 28.50 1.41
C GLY A 216 -18.25 28.84 0.76
N ALA A 217 -17.25 27.95 0.81
CA ALA A 217 -15.90 28.18 0.30
C ALA A 217 -15.71 27.62 -1.11
N GLY A 218 -15.50 28.47 -2.12
CA GLY A 218 -15.25 28.02 -3.49
C GLY A 218 -13.95 27.22 -3.67
N THR A 219 -13.00 27.33 -2.73
CA THR A 219 -11.79 26.49 -2.70
C THR A 219 -12.10 25.00 -2.56
N ARG A 220 -13.26 24.64 -2.00
CA ARG A 220 -13.76 23.25 -1.93
C ARG A 220 -14.11 22.66 -3.31
N CYS A 221 -14.12 23.45 -4.38
CA CYS A 221 -14.23 22.94 -5.75
C CYS A 221 -12.92 22.29 -6.23
N PHE A 222 -11.78 22.59 -5.60
CA PHE A 222 -10.51 21.99 -5.96
C PHE A 222 -10.42 20.58 -5.39
N LYS A 223 -10.23 19.60 -6.28
CA LYS A 223 -10.07 18.19 -5.95
C LYS A 223 -8.60 17.84 -6.03
N HIS A 224 -8.01 17.58 -4.87
CA HIS A 224 -6.61 17.23 -4.72
C HIS A 224 -6.47 15.74 -4.46
N ARG A 225 -5.81 15.04 -5.39
CA ARG A 225 -5.40 13.65 -5.20
C ARG A 225 -3.89 13.57 -5.25
N ALA A 226 -3.26 13.34 -4.10
CA ALA A 226 -1.81 13.10 -4.07
C ALA A 226 -1.52 11.66 -4.56
N GLY A 227 -0.27 11.29 -4.88
CA GLY A 227 0.07 9.88 -5.11
C GLY A 227 0.02 9.03 -3.82
N MET A 228 0.24 7.71 -3.92
CA MET A 228 0.48 6.84 -2.75
C MET A 228 1.69 7.36 -1.93
N PRO A 229 1.70 7.17 -0.59
CA PRO A 229 2.81 7.65 0.23
C PRO A 229 4.13 7.02 -0.24
N VAL A 230 5.23 7.77 -0.11
CA VAL A 230 6.58 7.37 -0.57
C VAL A 230 6.86 7.56 -2.08
N LEU A 231 5.89 7.90 -2.95
CA LEU A 231 6.14 8.12 -4.39
C LEU A 231 6.93 9.39 -4.79
N GLY A 232 7.46 10.11 -3.80
CA GLY A 232 8.17 11.38 -3.97
C GLY A 232 7.65 12.46 -3.03
N ILE A 233 8.54 13.01 -2.20
CA ILE A 233 8.22 14.00 -1.16
C ILE A 233 7.59 15.25 -1.77
N LEU A 234 8.24 15.84 -2.78
CA LEU A 234 7.80 17.10 -3.40
C LEU A 234 6.43 16.96 -4.09
N GLY A 235 6.25 15.92 -4.90
CA GLY A 235 5.01 15.72 -5.66
C GLY A 235 3.81 15.39 -4.77
N LYS A 236 4.01 14.61 -3.69
CA LYS A 236 2.92 14.22 -2.78
C LYS A 236 2.65 15.26 -1.71
N MET A 237 3.66 15.59 -0.89
CA MET A 237 3.47 16.48 0.26
C MET A 237 3.16 17.90 -0.21
N GLY A 238 3.74 18.33 -1.33
CA GLY A 238 3.42 19.61 -1.96
C GLY A 238 1.94 19.73 -2.31
N ASN A 239 1.30 18.68 -2.84
CA ASN A 239 -0.13 18.72 -3.16
C ASN A 239 -1.01 18.78 -1.91
N THR A 240 -0.70 17.99 -0.86
CA THR A 240 -1.47 18.05 0.39
C THR A 240 -1.27 19.39 1.10
N ARG A 241 -0.05 19.94 1.10
CA ARG A 241 0.25 21.27 1.66
C ARG A 241 -0.38 22.41 0.86
N MET A 242 -0.48 22.27 -0.47
CA MET A 242 -1.25 23.19 -1.30
C MET A 242 -2.74 23.14 -0.92
N ASN A 243 -3.27 21.94 -0.67
CA ASN A 243 -4.67 21.75 -0.33
C ASN A 243 -5.06 22.27 1.06
N GLY A 244 -4.28 21.94 2.09
CA GLY A 244 -4.51 22.36 3.47
C GLY A 244 -3.94 23.74 3.81
N GLY A 245 -2.94 24.20 3.05
CA GLY A 245 -2.24 25.46 3.27
C GLY A 245 -2.72 26.56 2.34
N ILE A 246 -2.25 26.54 1.08
CA ILE A 246 -2.48 27.60 0.09
C ILE A 246 -3.97 27.83 -0.16
N ASN A 247 -4.78 26.76 -0.29
CA ASN A 247 -6.21 26.94 -0.49
C ASN A 247 -6.92 27.54 0.74
N ALA A 248 -6.44 27.26 1.96
CA ALA A 248 -7.00 27.88 3.16
C ALA A 248 -6.69 29.39 3.21
N LEU A 249 -5.46 29.78 2.83
CA LEU A 249 -5.08 31.19 2.68
C LEU A 249 -5.86 31.90 1.57
N LEU A 250 -6.08 31.23 0.44
CA LEU A 250 -6.88 31.75 -0.67
C LEU A 250 -8.33 31.97 -0.22
N ASP A 251 -8.88 31.04 0.55
CA ASP A 251 -10.24 31.12 1.06
C ASP A 251 -10.45 32.30 2.01
N THR A 252 -9.54 32.52 2.97
CA THR A 252 -9.59 33.70 3.84
C THR A 252 -9.42 35.00 3.06
N TRP A 253 -8.58 35.00 2.02
CA TRP A 253 -8.42 36.17 1.17
C TRP A 253 -9.70 36.50 0.37
N ILE A 254 -10.42 35.50 -0.13
CA ILE A 254 -11.66 35.68 -0.92
C ILE A 254 -12.85 35.99 -0.01
N ARG A 255 -13.11 35.14 0.98
CA ARG A 255 -14.31 35.24 1.83
C ARG A 255 -14.16 36.16 3.03
N LYS A 256 -12.93 36.60 3.34
CA LYS A 256 -12.62 37.44 4.51
C LYS A 256 -13.03 36.80 5.85
N VAL A 257 -12.95 35.47 5.94
CA VAL A 257 -13.24 34.70 7.15
C VAL A 257 -12.00 34.54 8.02
N SER A 258 -12.20 34.20 9.30
CA SER A 258 -11.08 33.93 10.22
C SER A 258 -10.37 32.61 9.88
N PRO A 259 -9.13 32.39 10.39
CA PRO A 259 -8.45 31.10 10.29
C PRO A 259 -9.29 29.92 10.80
N GLU A 260 -10.19 30.09 11.76
CA GLU A 260 -11.04 29.01 12.29
C GLU A 260 -12.10 28.57 11.28
N GLN A 261 -12.52 29.48 10.42
CA GLN A 261 -13.58 29.27 9.42
C GLN A 261 -13.05 28.94 8.02
N ALA A 262 -11.73 29.10 7.81
CA ALA A 262 -11.05 28.82 6.56
C ALA A 262 -11.29 27.38 6.08
N GLN A 263 -11.42 27.21 4.77
CA GLN A 263 -11.62 25.92 4.13
C GLN A 263 -10.59 25.71 3.02
N GLY A 264 -9.91 24.57 3.06
CA GLY A 264 -9.09 24.08 1.96
C GLY A 264 -9.94 23.42 0.86
N GLY A 265 -9.27 22.78 -0.09
CA GLY A 265 -9.93 21.96 -1.11
C GLY A 265 -10.36 20.57 -0.58
N ARG A 266 -10.86 19.73 -1.48
CA ARG A 266 -11.23 18.34 -1.18
C ARG A 266 -10.06 17.40 -1.43
N TYR A 267 -9.88 16.42 -0.56
CA TYR A 267 -8.85 15.40 -0.69
C TYR A 267 -9.48 14.09 -1.16
N TRP A 268 -8.96 13.56 -2.27
CA TRP A 268 -9.36 12.27 -2.81
C TRP A 268 -8.45 11.17 -2.30
N SER A 269 -9.06 10.09 -1.83
CA SER A 269 -8.32 8.89 -1.46
C SER A 269 -7.69 8.24 -2.69
N ASN A 270 -6.63 7.48 -2.43
CA ASN A 270 -5.99 6.66 -3.45
C ASN A 270 -6.10 5.18 -3.13
N TYR A 271 -6.06 4.83 -1.85
CA TYR A 271 -5.91 3.45 -1.43
C TYR A 271 -7.18 2.64 -1.71
N THR A 272 -8.33 3.19 -1.33
CA THR A 272 -9.68 2.71 -1.69
C THR A 272 -9.96 2.86 -3.19
N TRP A 273 -9.65 4.03 -3.78
CA TRP A 273 -9.93 4.30 -5.20
C TRP A 273 -9.20 3.35 -6.15
N HIS A 274 -7.96 2.97 -5.85
CA HIS A 274 -7.25 1.97 -6.65
C HIS A 274 -7.76 0.54 -6.44
N GLY A 275 -8.58 0.28 -5.41
CA GLY A 275 -8.89 -1.06 -4.92
C GLY A 275 -7.75 -1.71 -4.12
N ASP A 276 -6.68 -0.96 -3.82
CA ASP A 276 -5.48 -1.46 -3.15
C ASP A 276 -5.76 -1.80 -1.67
N GLN A 277 -6.66 -1.08 -1.02
CA GLN A 277 -7.04 -1.35 0.37
C GLN A 277 -7.73 -2.70 0.45
N ASN A 278 -7.28 -3.58 1.34
CA ASN A 278 -8.12 -4.69 1.75
C ASN A 278 -9.27 -4.14 2.60
N PRO A 279 -10.51 -4.11 2.06
CA PRO A 279 -11.61 -3.45 2.74
C PRO A 279 -12.03 -4.20 4.00
N ALA A 280 -11.64 -5.46 4.20
CA ALA A 280 -11.95 -6.24 5.40
C ALA A 280 -11.11 -5.86 6.63
N HIS A 281 -9.88 -5.36 6.43
CA HIS A 281 -8.96 -5.07 7.55
C HIS A 281 -9.58 -4.11 8.59
N PRO A 282 -10.23 -2.99 8.20
CA PRO A 282 -10.94 -2.14 9.15
C PRO A 282 -12.05 -2.85 9.93
N TRP A 283 -12.74 -3.82 9.33
CA TRP A 283 -13.90 -4.49 9.95
C TRP A 283 -13.52 -5.47 11.04
N TRP A 284 -12.36 -6.15 10.92
CA TRP A 284 -11.94 -7.13 11.93
C TRP A 284 -10.84 -6.62 12.86
N SER A 285 -10.07 -5.59 12.47
CA SER A 285 -8.96 -5.06 13.28
C SER A 285 -9.12 -3.61 13.71
N GLY A 286 -10.05 -2.85 13.11
CA GLY A 286 -10.14 -1.40 13.30
C GLY A 286 -8.98 -0.60 12.68
N ALA A 287 -8.03 -1.25 12.00
CA ALA A 287 -6.91 -0.60 11.33
C ALA A 287 -7.16 -0.44 9.82
N GLN A 288 -6.57 0.60 9.21
CA GLN A 288 -6.63 0.80 7.75
C GLN A 288 -6.08 -0.43 6.98
N GLY A 289 -5.04 -1.05 7.51
CA GLY A 289 -4.42 -2.28 6.99
C GLY A 289 -3.68 -3.02 8.12
N SER A 290 -3.57 -4.34 7.99
CA SER A 290 -2.96 -5.25 8.96
C SER A 290 -1.80 -6.04 8.33
N ASP A 291 -0.66 -5.35 8.16
CA ASP A 291 0.50 -5.88 7.45
C ASP A 291 1.80 -5.84 8.27
N ILE A 292 2.59 -6.87 8.05
CA ILE A 292 3.96 -7.05 8.55
C ILE A 292 4.98 -6.43 7.58
N ASP A 293 6.26 -6.45 7.97
CA ASP A 293 7.34 -6.36 6.98
C ASP A 293 7.44 -7.68 6.21
N LEU A 294 7.75 -7.66 4.91
CA LEU A 294 7.83 -8.89 4.11
C LEU A 294 8.91 -9.86 4.60
N SER A 295 9.95 -9.35 5.26
CA SER A 295 10.99 -10.17 5.87
C SER A 295 10.49 -11.05 7.03
N ASP A 296 9.33 -10.73 7.61
CA ASP A 296 8.66 -11.50 8.66
C ASP A 296 8.05 -12.81 8.13
N MET A 297 7.85 -12.93 6.82
CA MET A 297 7.41 -14.18 6.18
C MET A 297 8.30 -15.37 6.57
N ARG A 298 9.59 -15.14 6.84
CA ARG A 298 10.58 -16.16 7.21
C ARG A 298 10.24 -16.94 8.49
N PHE A 299 9.36 -16.39 9.34
CA PHE A 299 8.89 -17.07 10.55
C PHE A 299 7.67 -17.96 10.29
N SER A 300 7.04 -17.85 9.11
CA SER A 300 5.85 -18.61 8.75
C SER A 300 6.20 -20.05 8.38
N LYS A 301 5.42 -21.01 8.87
CA LYS A 301 5.50 -22.44 8.48
C LYS A 301 4.39 -22.85 7.51
N LEU A 302 3.29 -22.10 7.44
CA LEU A 302 2.28 -22.22 6.40
C LEU A 302 2.07 -20.85 5.75
N ASN A 303 2.45 -20.74 4.49
CA ASN A 303 2.34 -19.51 3.73
C ASN A 303 1.35 -19.67 2.56
N THR A 304 0.16 -19.12 2.72
CA THR A 304 -0.87 -19.15 1.67
C THR A 304 -0.82 -17.86 0.85
N SER A 305 -0.55 -17.94 -0.44
CA SER A 305 -0.76 -16.85 -1.40
C SER A 305 -2.17 -16.94 -1.96
N TRP A 306 -3.00 -15.95 -1.68
CA TRP A 306 -4.40 -15.92 -2.09
C TRP A 306 -4.67 -14.73 -3.04
N GLY A 307 -4.84 -14.99 -4.34
CA GLY A 307 -4.95 -13.91 -5.33
C GLY A 307 -3.71 -13.02 -5.42
N LYS A 308 -2.53 -13.55 -5.05
CA LYS A 308 -1.27 -12.80 -5.04
C LYS A 308 -0.15 -13.51 -5.78
N ASN A 309 0.36 -12.85 -6.81
CA ASN A 309 1.52 -13.27 -7.57
C ASN A 309 2.79 -12.55 -7.07
N PHE A 310 3.56 -13.21 -6.22
CA PHE A 310 4.78 -12.64 -5.63
C PHE A 310 5.92 -12.50 -6.63
N VAL A 311 6.02 -13.43 -7.59
CA VAL A 311 7.12 -13.44 -8.56
C VAL A 311 7.04 -12.22 -9.47
N GLU A 312 5.85 -11.84 -9.95
CA GLU A 312 5.71 -10.74 -10.91
C GLU A 312 5.36 -9.39 -10.26
N ASN A 313 4.56 -9.39 -9.19
CA ASN A 313 4.11 -8.15 -8.54
C ASN A 313 4.95 -7.76 -7.33
N LYS A 314 5.80 -8.68 -6.82
CA LYS A 314 6.73 -8.41 -5.72
C LYS A 314 8.15 -8.92 -6.00
N MET A 315 8.63 -8.79 -7.26
CA MET A 315 9.89 -9.41 -7.72
C MET A 315 11.09 -9.27 -6.74
N PRO A 316 11.40 -8.07 -6.21
CA PRO A 316 12.54 -7.89 -5.30
C PRO A 316 12.36 -8.53 -3.93
N GLU A 317 11.14 -8.95 -3.58
CA GLU A 317 10.76 -9.54 -2.30
C GLU A 317 10.48 -11.03 -2.43
N ALA A 318 10.40 -11.56 -3.66
CA ALA A 318 10.01 -12.95 -3.91
C ALA A 318 10.96 -13.94 -3.22
N HIS A 319 12.21 -13.54 -2.95
CA HIS A 319 13.17 -14.33 -2.21
C HIS A 319 12.71 -14.63 -0.78
N TRP A 320 11.92 -13.77 -0.12
CA TRP A 320 11.40 -14.08 1.22
C TRP A 320 10.53 -15.34 1.21
N LYS A 321 9.77 -15.56 0.14
CA LYS A 321 8.98 -16.78 -0.04
C LYS A 321 9.86 -17.99 -0.36
N LEU A 322 10.91 -17.83 -1.16
CA LEU A 322 11.89 -18.90 -1.40
C LEU A 322 12.63 -19.29 -0.11
N GLU A 323 13.01 -18.31 0.69
CA GLU A 323 13.61 -18.49 2.01
C GLU A 323 12.69 -19.24 2.98
N CYS A 324 11.37 -19.09 2.86
CA CYS A 324 10.42 -19.90 3.63
C CYS A 324 10.47 -21.37 3.20
N ILE A 325 10.52 -21.64 1.89
CA ILE A 325 10.63 -23.01 1.35
C ILE A 325 11.93 -23.67 1.84
N GLU A 326 13.05 -22.94 1.80
CA GLU A 326 14.34 -23.43 2.32
C GLU A 326 14.31 -23.74 3.82
N ARG A 327 13.42 -23.07 4.57
CA ARG A 327 13.18 -23.32 6.01
C ARG A 327 12.13 -24.40 6.28
N GLY A 328 11.63 -25.06 5.23
CA GLY A 328 10.63 -26.13 5.34
C GLY A 328 9.19 -25.64 5.53
N ALA A 329 8.90 -24.37 5.23
CA ALA A 329 7.53 -23.88 5.22
C ALA A 329 6.74 -24.46 4.06
N ARG A 330 5.47 -24.79 4.32
CA ARG A 330 4.51 -25.20 3.30
C ARG A 330 3.95 -23.97 2.59
N VAL A 331 4.06 -23.93 1.27
CA VAL A 331 3.53 -22.86 0.42
C VAL A 331 2.29 -23.35 -0.32
N VAL A 332 1.20 -22.62 -0.16
CA VAL A 332 -0.08 -22.88 -0.85
C VAL A 332 -0.40 -21.70 -1.74
N VAL A 333 -0.92 -21.95 -2.94
CA VAL A 333 -1.39 -20.89 -3.84
C VAL A 333 -2.86 -21.10 -4.15
N ILE A 334 -3.69 -20.11 -3.84
CA ILE A 334 -5.14 -20.09 -4.09
C ILE A 334 -5.40 -19.02 -5.16
N THR A 335 -5.56 -19.45 -6.41
CA THR A 335 -5.81 -18.59 -7.58
C THR A 335 -6.56 -19.34 -8.67
N PRO A 336 -7.42 -18.68 -9.47
CA PRO A 336 -8.09 -19.32 -10.62
C PRO A 336 -7.11 -19.89 -11.66
N GLU A 337 -5.98 -19.21 -11.86
CA GLU A 337 -4.93 -19.57 -12.81
C GLU A 337 -3.69 -20.16 -12.13
N TYR A 338 -2.95 -21.01 -12.85
CA TYR A 338 -1.64 -21.50 -12.43
C TYR A 338 -0.56 -20.44 -12.71
N ASN A 339 -0.38 -19.51 -11.77
CA ASN A 339 0.56 -18.39 -11.93
C ASN A 339 2.01 -18.74 -11.54
N PRO A 340 3.00 -17.87 -11.81
CA PRO A 340 4.41 -18.12 -11.49
C PRO A 340 4.71 -18.41 -10.01
N THR A 341 3.87 -17.95 -9.07
CA THR A 341 4.04 -18.29 -7.64
C THR A 341 3.65 -19.75 -7.37
N ALA A 342 2.65 -20.29 -8.10
CA ALA A 342 2.20 -21.67 -7.99
C ALA A 342 3.27 -22.70 -8.41
N TYR A 343 4.21 -22.33 -9.28
CA TYR A 343 5.28 -23.22 -9.76
C TYR A 343 6.18 -23.79 -8.65
N ARG A 344 6.34 -23.06 -7.53
CA ARG A 344 7.13 -23.47 -6.36
C ARG A 344 6.26 -23.79 -5.13
N ALA A 345 4.94 -23.85 -5.28
CA ALA A 345 4.04 -24.19 -4.18
C ALA A 345 3.99 -25.70 -3.95
N ASP A 346 3.74 -26.12 -2.71
CA ASP A 346 3.47 -27.53 -2.37
C ASP A 346 2.18 -28.02 -3.03
N TYR A 347 1.20 -27.13 -3.17
CA TYR A 347 0.01 -27.36 -3.98
C TYR A 347 -0.68 -26.04 -4.38
N TRP A 348 -1.39 -26.11 -5.50
CA TRP A 348 -2.20 -25.03 -6.05
C TRP A 348 -3.68 -25.41 -5.96
N MET A 349 -4.50 -24.48 -5.49
CA MET A 349 -5.94 -24.61 -5.35
C MET A 349 -6.63 -23.69 -6.36
N PRO A 350 -7.12 -24.24 -7.49
CA PRO A 350 -7.97 -23.48 -8.41
C PRO A 350 -9.31 -23.19 -7.76
N LEU A 351 -9.87 -22.02 -8.03
CA LEU A 351 -11.24 -21.68 -7.63
C LEU A 351 -11.96 -20.85 -8.71
N ARG A 352 -13.29 -20.82 -8.62
CA ARG A 352 -14.13 -19.89 -9.37
C ARG A 352 -13.94 -18.47 -8.80
N PRO A 353 -13.58 -17.45 -9.60
CA PRO A 353 -13.43 -16.08 -9.10
C PRO A 353 -14.65 -15.60 -8.30
N GLU A 354 -14.42 -14.81 -7.25
CA GLU A 354 -15.44 -14.22 -6.36
C GLU A 354 -16.20 -15.21 -5.45
N SER A 355 -15.82 -16.49 -5.47
CA SER A 355 -16.43 -17.53 -4.60
C SER A 355 -15.58 -17.91 -3.39
N ASP A 356 -14.51 -17.16 -3.14
CA ASP A 356 -13.49 -17.40 -2.12
C ASP A 356 -14.06 -17.47 -0.70
N GLY A 357 -15.10 -16.67 -0.40
CA GLY A 357 -15.78 -16.71 0.90
C GLY A 357 -16.32 -18.10 1.24
N ALA A 358 -16.87 -18.82 0.27
CA ALA A 358 -17.38 -20.18 0.49
C ALA A 358 -16.25 -21.19 0.77
N LEU A 359 -15.08 -21.01 0.12
CA LEU A 359 -13.88 -21.80 0.41
C LEU A 359 -13.44 -21.63 1.87
N PHE A 360 -13.36 -20.38 2.34
CA PHE A 360 -12.95 -20.12 3.72
C PHE A 360 -13.98 -20.57 4.74
N LEU A 361 -15.28 -20.39 4.48
CA LEU A 361 -16.36 -20.86 5.35
C LEU A 361 -16.38 -22.39 5.46
N GLY A 362 -16.24 -23.10 4.33
CA GLY A 362 -16.13 -24.58 4.34
C GLY A 362 -14.87 -25.08 5.05
N ALA A 363 -13.75 -24.37 4.88
CA ALA A 363 -12.53 -24.69 5.62
C ALA A 363 -12.67 -24.47 7.14
N MET A 364 -13.33 -23.39 7.55
CA MET A 364 -13.63 -23.14 8.97
C MET A 364 -14.56 -24.20 9.56
N LYS A 365 -15.57 -24.64 8.81
CA LYS A 365 -16.42 -25.77 9.24
C LYS A 365 -15.58 -27.00 9.55
N ILE A 366 -14.67 -27.39 8.66
CA ILE A 366 -13.79 -28.55 8.89
C ILE A 366 -12.88 -28.33 10.11
N ILE A 367 -12.31 -27.13 10.26
CA ILE A 367 -11.49 -26.76 11.43
C ILE A 367 -12.28 -26.91 12.73
N VAL A 368 -13.55 -26.51 12.74
CA VAL A 368 -14.42 -26.60 13.91
C VAL A 368 -14.86 -28.04 14.19
N ASP A 369 -15.33 -28.75 13.16
CA ASP A 369 -15.81 -30.14 13.27
C ASP A 369 -14.69 -31.09 13.71
N GLU A 370 -13.43 -30.82 13.33
CA GLU A 370 -12.24 -31.57 13.75
C GLU A 370 -11.56 -30.97 15.01
N ASN A 371 -12.18 -30.00 15.68
CA ASN A 371 -11.72 -29.39 16.93
C ASN A 371 -10.30 -28.79 16.89
N MET A 372 -9.96 -28.11 15.79
CA MET A 372 -8.66 -27.47 15.54
C MET A 372 -8.65 -25.95 15.81
N HIS A 373 -9.68 -25.40 16.43
CA HIS A 373 -9.79 -23.99 16.76
C HIS A 373 -9.28 -23.70 18.18
N ASP A 374 -8.73 -22.50 18.38
CA ASP A 374 -8.13 -22.03 19.63
C ASP A 374 -9.19 -21.32 20.48
N ILE A 375 -9.77 -22.07 21.43
CA ILE A 375 -10.84 -21.62 22.33
C ILE A 375 -10.37 -20.44 23.19
N ASP A 376 -9.15 -20.49 23.71
CA ASP A 376 -8.62 -19.45 24.60
C ASP A 376 -8.40 -18.15 23.84
N PHE A 377 -7.92 -18.24 22.60
CA PHE A 377 -7.81 -17.08 21.72
C PHE A 377 -9.18 -16.48 21.39
N LEU A 378 -10.17 -17.30 21.05
CA LEU A 378 -11.54 -16.86 20.76
C LEU A 378 -12.14 -16.09 21.94
N LYS A 379 -12.04 -16.63 23.16
CA LYS A 379 -12.55 -15.97 24.37
C LYS A 379 -11.82 -14.65 24.68
N SER A 380 -10.51 -14.62 24.47
CA SER A 380 -9.65 -13.54 24.98
C SER A 380 -9.41 -12.38 24.02
N PHE A 381 -9.46 -12.62 22.70
CA PHE A 381 -9.03 -11.64 21.69
C PHE A 381 -10.07 -11.34 20.61
N THR A 382 -11.29 -11.87 20.74
CA THR A 382 -12.34 -11.71 19.71
C THR A 382 -13.69 -11.35 20.33
N ASP A 383 -14.65 -11.03 19.48
CA ASP A 383 -16.05 -10.80 19.81
C ASP A 383 -16.87 -12.10 19.92
N ALA A 384 -16.26 -13.27 19.68
CA ALA A 384 -16.88 -14.59 19.78
C ALA A 384 -17.77 -14.83 21.03
N PRO A 385 -17.39 -14.42 22.26
CA PRO A 385 -18.22 -14.62 23.45
C PRO A 385 -19.34 -13.59 23.64
N ILE A 386 -19.37 -12.50 22.87
CA ILE A 386 -20.33 -11.39 23.07
C ILE A 386 -21.74 -11.87 22.75
N LEU A 387 -22.68 -11.56 23.64
CA LEU A 387 -24.08 -11.93 23.50
C LEU A 387 -24.80 -11.02 22.50
N VAL A 388 -25.45 -11.64 21.52
CA VAL A 388 -26.38 -11.03 20.57
C VAL A 388 -27.79 -11.46 20.95
N ARG A 389 -28.70 -10.49 21.02
CA ARG A 389 -30.13 -10.73 21.22
C ARG A 389 -30.73 -11.36 19.97
N THR A 390 -31.42 -12.49 20.11
CA THR A 390 -32.05 -13.19 18.99
C THR A 390 -33.27 -12.46 18.42
N ASP A 391 -33.91 -11.60 19.21
CA ASP A 391 -35.09 -10.83 18.80
C ASP A 391 -34.75 -9.56 17.99
N THR A 392 -33.58 -8.96 18.21
CA THR A 392 -33.17 -7.70 17.55
C THR A 392 -31.91 -7.82 16.69
N LEU A 393 -31.14 -8.91 16.83
CA LEU A 393 -29.83 -9.10 16.21
C LEU A 393 -28.82 -7.98 16.55
N GLN A 394 -29.00 -7.34 17.71
CA GLN A 394 -28.07 -6.36 18.27
C GLN A 394 -27.32 -6.98 19.45
N TYR A 395 -26.15 -6.44 19.79
CA TYR A 395 -25.48 -6.78 21.05
C TYR A 395 -26.40 -6.53 22.23
N LEU A 396 -26.36 -7.44 23.21
CA LEU A 396 -27.04 -7.24 24.48
C LEU A 396 -26.31 -6.13 25.25
N ASP A 397 -26.93 -4.95 25.31
CA ASP A 397 -26.37 -3.80 25.99
C ASP A 397 -26.49 -3.96 27.52
N PRO A 398 -25.44 -3.68 28.30
CA PRO A 398 -25.48 -3.77 29.76
C PRO A 398 -26.55 -2.87 30.40
N ARG A 399 -26.93 -1.76 29.75
CA ARG A 399 -28.01 -0.88 30.24
C ARG A 399 -29.39 -1.54 30.23
N ASP A 400 -29.57 -2.60 29.44
CA ASP A 400 -30.82 -3.37 29.41
C ASP A 400 -30.93 -4.36 30.57
N VAL A 401 -29.82 -4.68 31.26
CA VAL A 401 -29.74 -5.80 32.23
C VAL A 401 -29.25 -5.34 33.61
N VAL A 402 -28.32 -4.40 33.67
CA VAL A 402 -27.72 -3.90 34.90
C VAL A 402 -28.30 -2.54 35.24
N LYS A 403 -28.99 -2.45 36.38
CA LYS A 403 -29.59 -1.22 36.86
C LYS A 403 -28.51 -0.16 37.09
N ASP A 404 -28.76 1.07 36.62
CA ASP A 404 -27.87 2.22 36.77
C ASP A 404 -26.45 1.98 36.23
N TYR A 405 -26.32 1.19 35.15
CA TYR A 405 -25.02 0.89 34.54
C TYR A 405 -24.35 2.16 33.99
N ALA A 406 -23.09 2.36 34.38
CA ALA A 406 -22.21 3.39 33.86
C ALA A 406 -20.98 2.76 33.21
N PHE A 407 -20.57 3.28 32.06
CA PHE A 407 -19.35 2.85 31.39
C PHE A 407 -18.10 3.24 32.21
N PRO A 408 -17.04 2.41 32.21
CA PRO A 408 -15.75 2.80 32.78
C PRO A 408 -15.22 4.09 32.16
N ASP A 409 -14.56 4.93 32.97
CA ASP A 409 -13.87 6.12 32.46
C ASP A 409 -12.59 5.72 31.70
N PHE A 410 -12.67 5.79 30.37
CA PHE A 410 -11.57 5.49 29.48
C PHE A 410 -10.64 6.69 29.20
N SER A 411 -10.91 7.88 29.75
CA SER A 411 -10.17 9.10 29.42
C SER A 411 -8.66 9.00 29.67
N LYS A 412 -8.24 8.15 30.62
CA LYS A 412 -6.85 7.93 30.99
C LYS A 412 -6.28 6.58 30.54
N SER A 413 -7.08 5.73 29.90
CA SER A 413 -6.69 4.39 29.46
C SER A 413 -6.28 4.36 27.98
N TYR A 414 -6.05 3.16 27.43
CA TYR A 414 -5.67 2.99 26.03
C TYR A 414 -6.73 3.54 25.07
N SER A 415 -8.01 3.27 25.33
CA SER A 415 -9.13 3.71 24.50
C SER A 415 -9.21 5.24 24.41
N GLY A 416 -9.04 5.97 25.53
CA GLY A 416 -9.05 7.43 25.51
C GLY A 416 -7.74 8.05 25.00
N ARG A 417 -6.58 7.49 25.33
CA ARG A 417 -5.28 8.09 24.97
C ARG A 417 -4.81 7.75 23.56
N MET A 418 -4.94 6.48 23.15
CA MET A 418 -4.41 5.98 21.89
C MET A 418 -5.47 5.97 20.80
N GLN A 419 -6.68 5.48 21.12
CA GLN A 419 -7.79 5.46 20.15
C GLN A 419 -8.57 6.77 20.13
N SER A 420 -8.32 7.68 21.08
CA SER A 420 -8.99 9.00 21.18
C SER A 420 -10.52 8.89 21.27
N LEU A 421 -11.02 7.82 21.90
CA LEU A 421 -12.45 7.61 22.12
C LEU A 421 -12.99 8.57 23.18
N LYS A 422 -14.04 9.31 22.83
CA LYS A 422 -14.71 10.26 23.70
C LYS A 422 -15.90 9.63 24.43
N PRO A 423 -16.30 10.14 25.61
CA PRO A 423 -17.45 9.62 26.35
C PRO A 423 -18.72 9.53 25.50
N GLU A 424 -19.05 10.55 24.71
CA GLU A 424 -20.23 10.53 23.84
C GLU A 424 -20.17 9.45 22.75
N GLN A 425 -18.97 9.07 22.30
CA GLN A 425 -18.77 7.99 21.34
C GLN A 425 -18.94 6.63 22.03
N ILE A 426 -18.47 6.50 23.27
CA ILE A 426 -18.68 5.29 24.09
C ILE A 426 -20.17 5.08 24.32
N GLU A 427 -20.88 6.12 24.74
CA GLU A 427 -22.32 6.09 24.99
C GLU A 427 -23.13 5.69 23.76
N ARG A 428 -22.72 6.17 22.58
CA ARG A 428 -23.32 5.85 21.29
C ARG A 428 -23.03 4.41 20.84
N LEU A 429 -21.82 3.92 21.06
CA LEU A 429 -21.42 2.56 20.68
C LEU A 429 -22.06 1.50 21.57
N GLY A 430 -22.45 1.86 22.79
CA GLY A 430 -23.03 0.93 23.75
C GLY A 430 -22.00 0.00 24.40
N GLY A 431 -22.51 -0.95 25.19
CA GLY A 431 -21.70 -1.93 25.90
C GLY A 431 -21.88 -3.34 25.40
N MET A 432 -21.11 -4.26 25.97
CA MET A 432 -21.12 -5.67 25.60
C MET A 432 -21.40 -6.49 26.85
N MET A 433 -22.17 -7.56 26.68
CA MET A 433 -22.45 -8.55 27.71
C MET A 433 -21.96 -9.92 27.24
N VAL A 434 -21.50 -10.75 28.16
CA VAL A 434 -21.13 -12.16 27.92
C VAL A 434 -21.86 -13.05 28.91
N TRP A 435 -22.09 -14.32 28.56
CA TRP A 435 -22.60 -15.30 29.53
C TRP A 435 -21.45 -15.91 30.32
N ASP A 436 -21.36 -15.60 31.61
CA ASP A 436 -20.32 -16.12 32.50
C ASP A 436 -20.73 -17.51 33.02
N LEU A 437 -19.96 -18.54 32.67
CA LEU A 437 -20.22 -19.93 33.03
C LEU A 437 -20.09 -20.19 34.54
N ASN A 438 -19.20 -19.45 35.22
CA ASN A 438 -19.01 -19.58 36.66
C ASN A 438 -20.21 -18.99 37.43
N LYS A 439 -20.71 -17.84 36.96
CA LYS A 439 -21.83 -17.14 37.60
C LYS A 439 -23.20 -17.56 37.08
N LYS A 440 -23.25 -18.28 35.95
CA LYS A 440 -24.47 -18.70 35.25
C LYS A 440 -25.42 -17.55 34.97
N GLN A 441 -24.88 -16.41 34.56
CA GLN A 441 -25.64 -15.21 34.22
C GLN A 441 -24.90 -14.35 33.20
N ALA A 442 -25.63 -13.44 32.55
CA ALA A 442 -25.04 -12.42 31.71
C ALA A 442 -24.29 -11.39 32.59
N VAL A 443 -23.05 -11.06 32.23
CA VAL A 443 -22.22 -10.05 32.92
C VAL A 443 -21.63 -9.06 31.92
N PRO A 444 -21.39 -7.79 32.32
CA PRO A 444 -20.75 -6.81 31.47
C PRO A 444 -19.30 -7.20 31.13
N LEU A 445 -18.93 -7.03 29.86
CA LEU A 445 -17.56 -7.07 29.37
C LEU A 445 -17.25 -5.71 28.73
N HIS A 446 -16.23 -5.01 29.19
CA HIS A 446 -15.84 -3.73 28.58
C HIS A 446 -14.69 -3.89 27.58
N ARG A 447 -14.56 -2.93 26.66
CA ARG A 447 -13.67 -2.98 25.48
C ARG A 447 -12.16 -3.15 25.72
N GLU A 448 -11.71 -2.96 26.96
CA GLU A 448 -10.30 -3.13 27.33
C GLU A 448 -10.02 -4.47 28.04
N GLN A 449 -11.06 -5.28 28.30
CA GLN A 449 -10.92 -6.64 28.83
C GLN A 449 -10.60 -7.61 27.71
N VAL A 450 -9.38 -7.48 27.17
CA VAL A 450 -8.83 -8.35 26.12
C VAL A 450 -7.51 -8.95 26.60
N GLY A 451 -7.17 -10.15 26.11
CA GLY A 451 -5.95 -10.87 26.45
C GLY A 451 -5.75 -11.00 27.96
N TRP A 452 -4.64 -10.48 28.47
CA TRP A 452 -4.31 -10.52 29.90
C TRP A 452 -5.37 -9.83 30.79
N HIS A 453 -6.00 -8.74 30.32
CA HIS A 453 -7.07 -8.08 31.07
C HIS A 453 -8.35 -8.92 31.11
N TYR A 454 -8.63 -9.71 30.07
CA TYR A 454 -9.72 -10.69 30.07
C TYR A 454 -9.46 -11.78 31.11
N THR A 455 -8.27 -12.41 31.06
CA THR A 455 -7.89 -13.47 32.01
C THR A 455 -8.00 -13.01 33.47
N ASN A 456 -7.54 -11.79 33.77
CA ASN A 456 -7.60 -11.24 35.13
C ASN A 456 -9.00 -10.80 35.58
N SER A 457 -9.97 -10.71 34.68
CA SER A 457 -11.35 -10.37 35.04
C SER A 457 -12.05 -11.50 35.81
N GLY A 458 -11.54 -12.73 35.71
CA GLY A 458 -12.16 -13.93 36.27
C GLY A 458 -13.44 -14.38 35.54
N ILE A 459 -13.79 -13.73 34.43
CA ILE A 459 -14.92 -14.12 33.59
C ILE A 459 -14.55 -15.38 32.81
N ASP A 460 -15.38 -16.41 32.88
CA ASP A 460 -15.32 -17.55 31.95
C ASP A 460 -16.50 -17.47 30.98
N ALA A 461 -16.28 -16.87 29.81
CA ALA A 461 -17.37 -16.60 28.88
C ALA A 461 -17.74 -17.84 28.06
N ALA A 462 -19.04 -18.10 27.93
CA ALA A 462 -19.56 -19.13 27.04
C ALA A 462 -19.38 -18.74 25.57
N LEU A 463 -18.94 -19.70 24.74
CA LEU A 463 -18.90 -19.56 23.28
C LEU A 463 -20.12 -20.21 22.60
N ASN A 464 -20.74 -21.19 23.26
CA ASN A 464 -21.82 -22.01 22.70
C ASN A 464 -23.07 -21.91 23.57
N GLY A 465 -24.23 -22.06 22.95
CA GLY A 465 -25.53 -22.13 23.61
C GLY A 465 -26.44 -20.92 23.40
N THR A 466 -27.68 -21.08 23.85
CA THR A 466 -28.70 -20.02 23.90
C THR A 466 -29.08 -19.80 25.35
N PHE A 467 -29.02 -18.55 25.78
CA PHE A 467 -29.17 -18.18 27.17
C PHE A 467 -30.37 -17.27 27.35
N ARG A 468 -31.21 -17.59 28.34
CA ARG A 468 -32.34 -16.75 28.75
C ARG A 468 -31.83 -15.62 29.63
N VAL A 469 -32.05 -14.38 29.20
CA VAL A 469 -31.66 -13.19 29.96
C VAL A 469 -32.90 -12.37 30.31
N LYS A 470 -33.04 -12.04 31.59
CA LYS A 470 -34.10 -11.14 32.08
C LYS A 470 -33.63 -9.69 31.99
N LEU A 471 -34.40 -8.86 31.30
CA LEU A 471 -34.16 -7.44 31.13
C LEU A 471 -34.75 -6.63 32.31
N LEU A 472 -34.28 -5.40 32.49
CA LEU A 472 -34.78 -4.48 33.52
C LEU A 472 -36.26 -4.13 33.35
N ASN A 473 -36.79 -4.18 32.13
CA ASN A 473 -38.21 -3.96 31.85
C ASN A 473 -39.10 -5.19 32.17
N GLY A 474 -38.53 -6.26 32.72
CA GLY A 474 -39.23 -7.48 33.10
C GLY A 474 -39.41 -8.51 31.98
N ARG A 475 -39.07 -8.19 30.72
CA ARG A 475 -39.08 -9.15 29.61
C ARG A 475 -37.92 -10.13 29.74
N GLU A 476 -38.13 -11.36 29.31
CA GLU A 476 -37.06 -12.31 29.05
C GLU A 476 -36.80 -12.40 27.55
N ILE A 477 -35.52 -12.43 27.17
CA ILE A 477 -35.08 -12.62 25.80
C ILE A 477 -34.11 -13.80 25.73
N ASP A 478 -33.97 -14.37 24.54
CA ASP A 478 -32.91 -15.33 24.24
C ASP A 478 -31.73 -14.60 23.61
N ALA A 479 -30.53 -14.87 24.12
CA ALA A 479 -29.29 -14.35 23.59
C ALA A 479 -28.32 -15.49 23.27
N MET A 480 -27.53 -15.34 22.21
CA MET A 480 -26.51 -16.29 21.80
C MET A 480 -25.16 -15.58 21.73
N PRO A 481 -24.04 -16.23 22.12
CA PRO A 481 -22.72 -15.73 21.77
C PRO A 481 -22.56 -15.62 20.25
N VAL A 482 -21.80 -14.64 19.76
CA VAL A 482 -21.49 -14.48 18.32
C VAL A 482 -20.97 -15.79 17.73
N TRP A 483 -20.13 -16.53 18.46
CA TRP A 483 -19.61 -17.82 18.00
C TRP A 483 -20.69 -18.87 17.77
N GLN A 484 -21.67 -18.98 18.68
CA GLN A 484 -22.82 -19.86 18.48
C GLN A 484 -23.57 -19.53 17.19
N MET A 485 -23.71 -18.25 16.83
CA MET A 485 -24.34 -17.85 15.59
C MET A 485 -23.53 -18.27 14.36
N TYR A 486 -22.18 -18.22 14.42
CA TYR A 486 -21.33 -18.79 13.37
C TYR A 486 -21.53 -20.29 13.22
N LEU A 487 -21.62 -21.05 14.33
CA LEU A 487 -21.83 -22.50 14.29
C LEU A 487 -23.13 -22.91 13.58
N VAL A 488 -24.19 -22.10 13.71
CA VAL A 488 -25.44 -22.29 12.98
C VAL A 488 -25.20 -22.16 11.47
N HIS A 489 -24.53 -21.08 11.04
CA HIS A 489 -24.28 -20.81 9.62
C HIS A 489 -23.19 -21.67 9.00
N PHE A 490 -22.26 -22.23 9.77
CA PHE A 490 -21.29 -23.19 9.22
C PHE A 490 -21.97 -24.43 8.65
N GLN A 491 -23.19 -24.79 9.10
CA GLN A 491 -23.92 -25.91 8.51
C GLN A 491 -24.32 -25.67 7.05
N ASP A 492 -24.39 -24.41 6.60
CA ASP A 492 -24.70 -24.04 5.21
C ASP A 492 -23.49 -24.27 4.25
N TYR A 493 -22.31 -24.60 4.79
CA TYR A 493 -21.06 -24.73 4.03
C TYR A 493 -20.41 -26.10 4.25
N ASP A 494 -21.17 -27.18 4.06
CA ASP A 494 -20.59 -28.52 3.96
C ASP A 494 -19.63 -28.64 2.75
N LEU A 495 -18.82 -29.71 2.74
CA LEU A 495 -17.78 -29.89 1.72
C LEU A 495 -18.32 -29.93 0.28
N ASP A 496 -19.54 -30.46 0.11
CA ASP A 496 -20.17 -30.65 -1.18
C ASP A 496 -20.69 -29.33 -1.73
N THR A 497 -21.37 -28.57 -0.88
CA THR A 497 -21.87 -27.22 -1.13
C THR A 497 -20.71 -26.26 -1.38
N THR A 498 -19.67 -26.29 -0.55
CA THR A 498 -18.46 -25.49 -0.76
C THR A 498 -17.82 -25.81 -2.11
N HIS A 499 -17.63 -27.09 -2.46
CA HIS A 499 -17.11 -27.48 -3.76
C HIS A 499 -18.00 -27.01 -4.92
N GLN A 500 -19.32 -27.15 -4.79
CA GLN A 500 -20.26 -26.70 -5.82
C GLN A 500 -20.16 -25.19 -6.07
N ILE A 501 -19.98 -24.40 -5.01
CA ILE A 501 -19.84 -22.95 -5.08
C ILE A 501 -18.46 -22.56 -5.61
N CYS A 502 -17.38 -23.04 -5.00
CA CYS A 502 -16.03 -22.56 -5.33
C CYS A 502 -15.32 -23.31 -6.43
N ARG A 503 -15.80 -24.50 -6.81
CA ARG A 503 -15.20 -25.40 -7.79
C ARG A 503 -13.79 -25.91 -7.44
N THR A 504 -13.27 -25.56 -6.27
CA THR A 504 -12.02 -26.12 -5.73
C THR A 504 -12.19 -27.60 -5.44
N PRO A 505 -11.27 -28.48 -5.86
CA PRO A 505 -11.31 -29.90 -5.54
C PRO A 505 -11.49 -30.17 -4.04
N LYS A 506 -12.37 -31.11 -3.69
CA LYS A 506 -12.75 -31.41 -2.29
C LYS A 506 -11.54 -31.80 -1.44
N ASP A 507 -10.64 -32.61 -1.98
CA ASP A 507 -9.42 -33.04 -1.32
C ASP A 507 -8.50 -31.87 -0.97
N LEU A 508 -8.41 -30.86 -1.84
CA LEU A 508 -7.62 -29.65 -1.58
C LEU A 508 -8.27 -28.75 -0.53
N ILE A 509 -9.61 -28.64 -0.50
CA ILE A 509 -10.34 -27.91 0.56
C ILE A 509 -10.02 -28.55 1.92
N VAL A 510 -10.18 -29.87 2.03
CA VAL A 510 -9.90 -30.62 3.27
C VAL A 510 -8.43 -30.49 3.66
N ARG A 511 -7.51 -30.66 2.71
CA ARG A 511 -6.07 -30.53 2.96
C ARG A 511 -5.72 -29.14 3.50
N TRP A 512 -6.19 -28.08 2.86
CA TRP A 512 -5.89 -26.71 3.30
C TRP A 512 -6.54 -26.34 4.62
N ALA A 513 -7.75 -26.83 4.90
CA ALA A 513 -8.40 -26.66 6.20
C ALA A 513 -7.58 -27.28 7.33
N ARG A 514 -7.14 -28.54 7.16
CA ARG A 514 -6.29 -29.25 8.13
C ARG A 514 -4.91 -28.62 8.29
N ASP A 515 -4.30 -28.20 7.19
CA ASP A 515 -3.03 -27.48 7.23
C ASP A 515 -3.17 -26.16 7.99
N SER A 516 -4.24 -25.40 7.73
CA SER A 516 -4.52 -24.14 8.41
C SER A 516 -4.86 -24.33 9.88
N GLY A 517 -5.53 -25.43 10.24
CA GLY A 517 -5.82 -25.82 11.62
C GLY A 517 -4.56 -26.21 12.40
N THR A 518 -3.66 -26.99 11.80
CA THR A 518 -2.56 -27.66 12.52
C THR A 518 -1.18 -27.01 12.37
N ILE A 519 -0.87 -26.39 11.24
CA ILE A 519 0.47 -25.80 11.00
C ILE A 519 0.51 -24.38 11.57
N LYS A 520 1.45 -24.13 12.49
CA LYS A 520 1.71 -22.82 13.11
C LYS A 520 3.22 -22.51 13.10
N PRO A 521 3.65 -21.28 12.81
CA PRO A 521 2.84 -20.09 12.50
C PRO A 521 2.28 -20.10 11.06
N ALA A 522 1.06 -19.60 10.84
CA ALA A 522 0.41 -19.55 9.51
C ALA A 522 -0.01 -18.14 9.10
N ALA A 523 0.19 -17.83 7.81
CA ALA A 523 -0.17 -16.56 7.20
C ALA A 523 -0.92 -16.75 5.87
N ILE A 524 -1.80 -15.80 5.59
CA ILE A 524 -2.44 -15.62 4.28
C ILE A 524 -1.99 -14.28 3.73
N HIS A 525 -1.39 -14.29 2.55
CA HIS A 525 -0.97 -13.10 1.82
C HIS A 525 -1.85 -12.92 0.59
N ASN A 526 -2.62 -11.83 0.56
CA ASN A 526 -3.48 -11.46 -0.55
C ASN A 526 -3.03 -10.15 -1.21
N GLY A 527 -3.72 -9.76 -2.28
CA GLY A 527 -3.44 -8.51 -2.99
C GLY A 527 -4.51 -8.22 -4.03
N GLU A 528 -4.08 -7.63 -5.14
CA GLU A 528 -4.93 -7.08 -6.19
C GLU A 528 -5.86 -8.13 -6.82
N GLY A 529 -5.42 -9.39 -6.90
CA GLY A 529 -6.22 -10.49 -7.45
C GLY A 529 -7.42 -10.88 -6.60
N THR A 530 -7.57 -10.35 -5.39
CA THR A 530 -8.78 -10.50 -4.56
C THR A 530 -9.34 -9.15 -4.13
N CYS A 531 -8.50 -8.15 -3.87
CA CYS A 531 -8.94 -6.83 -3.42
C CYS A 531 -9.80 -6.06 -4.42
N HIS A 532 -9.72 -6.38 -5.71
CA HIS A 532 -10.45 -5.67 -6.77
C HIS A 532 -11.83 -6.25 -7.10
N TYR A 533 -12.34 -7.17 -6.27
CA TYR A 533 -13.71 -7.70 -6.39
C TYR A 533 -14.69 -6.93 -5.50
N PHE A 534 -15.93 -6.83 -5.96
CA PHE A 534 -16.99 -6.07 -5.27
C PHE A 534 -17.26 -6.62 -3.86
N HIS A 535 -17.27 -7.94 -3.71
CA HIS A 535 -17.54 -8.62 -2.43
C HIS A 535 -16.27 -8.92 -1.61
N GLN A 536 -15.14 -8.25 -1.85
CA GLN A 536 -13.91 -8.55 -1.11
C GLN A 536 -14.05 -8.40 0.41
N THR A 537 -14.84 -7.44 0.90
CA THR A 537 -15.03 -7.23 2.34
C THR A 537 -15.43 -8.51 3.07
N ILE A 538 -16.34 -9.30 2.49
CA ILE A 538 -16.79 -10.56 3.11
C ILE A 538 -15.78 -11.70 2.86
N ASN A 539 -15.20 -11.78 1.65
CA ASN A 539 -14.20 -12.82 1.33
C ASN A 539 -12.97 -12.72 2.22
N ALA A 540 -12.41 -11.52 2.38
CA ALA A 540 -11.23 -11.31 3.21
C ALA A 540 -11.51 -11.40 4.72
N ARG A 541 -12.76 -11.13 5.16
CA ARG A 541 -13.18 -11.48 6.53
C ARG A 541 -13.16 -12.99 6.74
N GLY A 542 -13.65 -13.78 5.77
CA GLY A 542 -13.55 -15.25 5.81
C GLY A 542 -12.10 -15.73 5.91
N ALA A 543 -11.21 -15.18 5.08
CA ALA A 543 -9.78 -15.51 5.11
C ALA A 543 -9.14 -15.16 6.46
N ALA A 544 -9.39 -13.95 6.97
CA ALA A 544 -8.88 -13.53 8.28
C ALA A 544 -9.40 -14.41 9.40
N MET A 545 -10.68 -14.80 9.34
CA MET A 545 -11.34 -15.62 10.35
C MET A 545 -10.67 -17.00 10.50
N VAL A 546 -10.22 -17.64 9.41
CA VAL A 546 -9.43 -18.88 9.48
C VAL A 546 -8.18 -18.71 10.37
N LEU A 547 -7.51 -17.56 10.30
CA LEU A 547 -6.33 -17.27 11.12
C LEU A 547 -6.69 -16.84 12.54
N ILE A 548 -7.83 -16.17 12.73
CA ILE A 548 -8.35 -15.77 14.04
C ILE A 548 -8.76 -17.01 14.85
N ILE A 549 -9.63 -17.88 14.31
CA ILE A 549 -10.14 -19.04 15.03
C ILE A 549 -9.04 -20.05 15.33
N THR A 550 -7.91 -20.00 14.62
CA THR A 550 -6.78 -20.89 14.84
C THR A 550 -5.64 -20.23 15.63
N GLY A 551 -5.90 -19.07 16.27
CA GLY A 551 -4.98 -18.41 17.19
C GLY A 551 -3.69 -17.90 16.53
N ASN A 552 -3.71 -17.62 15.23
CA ASN A 552 -2.54 -17.16 14.50
C ASN A 552 -2.31 -15.66 14.67
N VAL A 553 -3.34 -14.82 14.73
CA VAL A 553 -3.17 -13.35 14.68
C VAL A 553 -2.32 -12.81 15.83
N GLY A 554 -1.39 -11.90 15.51
CA GLY A 554 -0.56 -11.18 16.49
C GLY A 554 0.77 -11.84 16.86
N LYS A 555 1.23 -12.83 16.09
CA LYS A 555 2.50 -13.57 16.28
C LYS A 555 3.42 -13.33 15.07
N PHE A 556 4.72 -13.55 15.22
CA PHE A 556 5.64 -13.45 14.07
C PHE A 556 5.32 -14.54 13.02
N GLY A 557 5.35 -14.17 11.74
CA GLY A 557 5.07 -15.06 10.62
C GLY A 557 3.60 -15.43 10.44
N THR A 558 2.69 -14.68 11.08
CA THR A 558 1.24 -14.95 11.04
C THR A 558 0.41 -13.75 10.64
N GLY A 559 -0.82 -14.06 10.21
CA GLY A 559 -1.85 -13.05 9.96
C GLY A 559 -2.28 -12.98 8.50
N GLN A 560 -3.25 -12.11 8.25
CA GLN A 560 -3.84 -11.91 6.95
C GLN A 560 -3.34 -10.58 6.39
N HIS A 561 -2.42 -10.64 5.44
CA HIS A 561 -1.68 -9.47 4.94
C HIS A 561 -2.03 -9.17 3.50
N THR A 562 -2.21 -7.89 3.18
CA THR A 562 -2.49 -7.39 1.84
C THR A 562 -1.25 -6.72 1.26
N TRP A 563 -0.94 -7.05 0.00
CA TRP A 563 0.15 -6.42 -0.72
C TRP A 563 -0.38 -5.84 -2.02
N ALA A 564 -0.55 -4.53 -2.07
CA ALA A 564 -0.99 -3.81 -3.26
C ALA A 564 -0.01 -2.68 -3.58
N GLY A 565 -0.48 -1.43 -3.67
CA GLY A 565 0.32 -0.22 -3.77
C GLY A 565 1.00 0.22 -2.46
N ASN A 566 1.80 1.26 -2.57
CA ASN A 566 2.74 1.75 -1.55
C ASN A 566 2.02 2.60 -0.48
N TYR A 567 1.18 1.98 0.34
CA TYR A 567 0.24 2.72 1.21
C TYR A 567 0.81 3.11 2.59
N LYS A 568 1.84 2.40 3.09
CA LYS A 568 2.39 2.60 4.43
C LYS A 568 3.54 3.63 4.41
N ALA A 569 3.38 4.74 5.12
CA ALA A 569 4.39 5.80 5.23
C ALA A 569 5.38 5.54 6.40
N GLY A 570 6.04 4.38 6.40
CA GLY A 570 6.79 3.85 7.56
C GLY A 570 7.86 4.77 8.16
N THR A 571 8.39 5.74 7.40
CA THR A 571 9.38 6.73 7.86
C THR A 571 8.79 7.97 8.54
N TRP A 572 7.46 8.17 8.50
CA TRP A 572 6.79 9.38 9.01
C TRP A 572 5.64 9.04 9.98
N THR A 573 5.78 7.96 10.72
CA THR A 573 4.81 7.59 11.75
C THR A 573 4.85 8.62 12.88
N ALA A 574 3.68 8.98 13.41
CA ALA A 574 3.60 9.82 14.61
C ALA A 574 4.11 9.03 15.81
N THR A 575 5.06 9.60 16.55
CA THR A 575 5.67 8.98 17.73
C THR A 575 5.92 10.03 18.81
N PRO A 576 6.17 9.61 20.06
CA PRO A 576 6.59 10.52 21.12
C PRO A 576 7.88 11.29 20.84
N TRP A 577 8.64 11.02 19.78
CA TRP A 577 9.83 11.81 19.41
C TRP A 577 9.73 12.46 18.03
N SER A 578 8.88 11.96 17.12
CA SER A 578 8.62 12.60 15.81
C SER A 578 7.47 13.61 15.86
N GLY A 579 6.72 13.67 16.96
CA GLY A 579 5.52 14.50 17.08
C GLY A 579 4.40 13.95 16.21
N ALA A 580 3.75 14.82 15.42
CA ALA A 580 2.60 14.43 14.60
C ALA A 580 2.97 13.63 13.33
N GLY A 581 4.23 13.20 13.19
CA GLY A 581 4.71 12.39 12.06
C GLY A 581 4.46 13.07 10.71
N LEU A 582 3.83 12.37 9.78
CA LEU A 582 3.50 12.89 8.44
C LEU A 582 2.68 14.20 8.50
N ALA A 583 1.83 14.36 9.51
CA ALA A 583 0.99 15.55 9.65
C ALA A 583 1.81 16.83 9.86
N VAL A 584 3.02 16.73 10.43
CA VAL A 584 3.97 17.85 10.56
C VAL A 584 4.31 18.44 9.20
N HIS A 585 4.49 17.61 8.17
CA HIS A 585 4.90 18.07 6.85
C HIS A 585 3.71 18.46 5.96
N THR A 586 2.58 17.77 6.11
CA THR A 586 1.40 17.94 5.23
C THR A 586 0.31 18.83 5.81
N GLY A 587 0.31 19.04 7.11
CA GLY A 587 -0.77 19.69 7.87
C GLY A 587 -0.30 20.78 8.81
N GLU A 588 0.93 21.30 8.66
CA GLU A 588 1.37 22.52 9.33
C GLU A 588 0.35 23.65 9.10
N ASP A 589 -0.01 24.36 10.17
CA ASP A 589 -0.99 25.43 10.11
C ASP A 589 -0.43 26.62 9.29
N PRO A 590 -0.99 26.94 8.10
CA PRO A 590 -0.48 28.03 7.27
C PRO A 590 -0.62 29.42 7.91
N PHE A 591 -1.45 29.56 8.95
CA PHE A 591 -1.62 30.81 9.69
C PHE A 591 -0.68 30.92 10.90
N ASN A 592 0.06 29.85 11.22
CA ASN A 592 0.96 29.77 12.37
C ASN A 592 2.19 28.93 12.04
N ILE A 593 2.86 29.30 10.95
CA ILE A 593 4.02 28.58 10.41
C ILE A 593 5.18 28.58 11.40
N THR A 594 5.86 27.45 11.50
CA THR A 594 7.09 27.33 12.26
C THR A 594 8.25 27.81 11.38
N THR A 595 8.88 28.92 11.75
CA THR A 595 10.00 29.50 11.00
C THR A 595 11.36 29.02 11.46
N ASP A 596 11.44 28.39 12.64
CA ASP A 596 12.69 27.79 13.13
C ASP A 596 12.96 26.47 12.39
N PRO A 597 14.04 26.38 11.58
CA PRO A 597 14.37 25.16 10.86
C PRO A 597 14.79 24.00 11.79
N ASN A 598 15.04 24.26 13.07
CA ASN A 598 15.45 23.26 14.07
C ASN A 598 14.31 22.87 15.04
N ALA A 599 13.10 23.40 14.84
CA ALA A 599 11.97 23.12 15.73
C ALA A 599 11.69 21.62 15.82
N HIS A 600 11.39 21.15 17.03
CA HIS A 600 11.04 19.76 17.24
C HIS A 600 9.66 19.47 16.62
N GLY A 601 9.43 18.27 16.06
CA GLY A 601 8.15 17.92 15.41
C GLY A 601 6.89 17.99 16.31
N LYS A 602 7.07 18.17 17.62
CA LYS A 602 5.99 18.40 18.61
C LYS A 602 5.58 19.86 18.74
N GLU A 603 6.50 20.77 18.41
CA GLU A 603 6.30 22.22 18.46
C GLU A 603 5.59 22.71 17.21
N ILE A 604 5.64 21.91 16.14
CA ILE A 604 4.98 22.22 14.87
C ILE A 604 3.47 22.08 15.06
N LYS A 605 2.79 23.22 14.95
CA LYS A 605 1.34 23.31 15.05
C LYS A 605 0.73 22.77 13.78
N THR A 606 -0.16 21.79 13.93
CA THR A 606 -0.84 21.17 12.80
C THR A 606 -2.34 21.44 12.87
N LYS A 607 -2.93 21.75 11.73
CA LYS A 607 -4.37 21.92 11.56
C LYS A 607 -4.76 21.56 10.13
N SER A 608 -5.73 20.65 10.00
CA SER A 608 -6.23 20.26 8.68
C SER A 608 -7.37 21.18 8.24
N TYR A 609 -7.20 21.82 7.09
CA TYR A 609 -8.23 22.64 6.45
C TYR A 609 -8.91 21.92 5.28
N TYR A 610 -8.31 20.85 4.77
CA TYR A 610 -8.93 20.04 3.71
C TYR A 610 -9.91 19.01 4.28
N TYR A 611 -10.80 18.51 3.42
CA TYR A 611 -11.85 17.55 3.76
C TYR A 611 -11.73 16.35 2.83
N GLY A 612 -11.72 15.13 3.38
CA GLY A 612 -11.68 13.91 2.58
C GLY A 612 -13.06 13.54 2.06
N GLU A 613 -13.19 13.10 0.80
CA GLU A 613 -14.51 12.69 0.25
C GLU A 613 -15.02 11.33 0.76
N GLU A 614 -14.24 10.61 1.56
CA GLU A 614 -14.59 9.28 2.12
C GLU A 614 -14.86 9.32 3.64
N VAL A 615 -15.02 10.51 4.22
CA VAL A 615 -15.19 10.74 5.66
C VAL A 615 -16.62 11.12 6.00
#